data_AF-A0A924MN88-F1
#
_entry.id   AF-A0A924MN88-F1
#
_cell.length_a   1.000
_cell.length_b   1.000
_cell.length_c   1.000
_cell.angle_alpha   90.00
_cell.angle_beta   90.00
_cell.angle_gamma   90.00
#
_symmetry.space_group_name_H-M   'P 1'
#
loop_
_entity.id
_entity.type
_entity.pdbx_description
1 polymer ?
#
loop_
_entity_poly.entity_id
_entity_poly.type
_entity_poly.pdbx_seq_one_letter_code
_entity_poly.pdbx_strand_id
1 'polypeptide(L)'
;MTMTMTKNLTRRALARSAITAAALLSLGNAPALAQQGPGVTDKEIKLGTWIPLTGPFAAYGVPYRAGLDAYINMVNDKGGIKGRKITLVVEDNAYNPQRTVAAARKLISRDEVLAIAMPFGNVSASAFDYVLSEAKVPMVNPWGSSLDWYT
;
A
#
# COMPACT_ATOMS: atom_id res chain seq x y z
N MET A 1 -52.62 42.79 40.56
CA MET A 1 -51.71 41.70 40.96
C MET A 1 -51.18 41.03 39.71
N THR A 2 -50.00 41.44 39.24
CA THR A 2 -49.06 40.67 38.41
C THR A 2 -47.79 41.50 38.21
N MET A 3 -46.72 41.14 38.93
CA MET A 3 -45.36 41.68 38.75
C MET A 3 -44.73 41.06 37.51
N THR A 4 -44.19 41.88 36.59
CA THR A 4 -43.30 41.39 35.53
C THR A 4 -41.85 41.58 35.99
N MET A 5 -41.23 40.49 36.45
CA MET A 5 -39.80 40.43 36.81
C MET A 5 -38.94 40.25 35.54
N THR A 6 -38.12 41.24 35.20
CA THR A 6 -37.11 41.16 34.13
C THR A 6 -35.87 40.40 34.64
N LYS A 7 -35.55 39.23 34.06
CA LYS A 7 -34.32 38.48 34.39
C LYS A 7 -33.10 39.08 33.68
N ASN A 8 -32.24 39.77 34.42
CA ASN A 8 -30.93 40.21 33.96
C ASN A 8 -29.96 39.01 33.83
N LEU A 9 -29.80 38.47 32.62
CA LEU A 9 -28.73 37.52 32.31
C LEU A 9 -27.40 38.27 32.22
N THR A 10 -26.52 38.00 33.17
CA THR A 10 -25.24 38.69 33.34
C THR A 10 -24.25 38.34 32.20
N ARG A 11 -23.70 39.39 31.58
CA ARG A 11 -22.76 39.37 30.43
C ARG A 11 -21.52 38.47 30.61
N ARG A 12 -21.22 38.03 31.85
CA ARG A 12 -20.10 37.14 32.19
C ARG A 12 -20.34 35.68 31.81
N ALA A 13 -21.59 35.25 31.69
CA ALA A 13 -21.93 33.89 31.26
C ALA A 13 -21.66 33.67 29.75
N LEU A 14 -21.90 34.67 28.92
CA LEU A 14 -21.60 34.61 27.48
C LEU A 14 -20.09 34.57 27.18
N ALA A 15 -19.27 35.29 27.97
CA ALA A 15 -17.83 35.36 27.75
C ALA A 15 -17.09 34.03 28.02
N ARG A 16 -17.60 33.20 28.95
CA ARG A 16 -17.01 31.88 29.23
C ARG A 16 -17.40 30.82 28.20
N SER A 17 -18.62 30.88 27.66
CA SER A 17 -19.08 29.93 26.63
C SER A 17 -18.42 30.18 25.26
N ALA A 18 -17.97 31.41 24.98
CA ALA A 18 -17.27 31.74 23.74
C ALA A 18 -15.84 31.18 23.68
N ILE A 19 -15.14 31.08 24.81
CA ILE A 19 -13.77 30.56 24.88
C ILE A 19 -13.74 29.04 24.70
N THR A 20 -14.74 28.32 25.23
CA THR A 20 -14.86 26.87 25.05
C THR A 20 -15.27 26.49 23.61
N ALA A 21 -16.04 27.34 22.93
CA ALA A 21 -16.42 27.12 21.53
C ALA A 21 -15.26 27.35 20.54
N ALA A 22 -14.37 28.31 20.82
CA ALA A 22 -13.20 28.58 19.97
C ALA A 22 -12.11 27.48 20.06
N ALA A 23 -12.00 26.80 21.20
CA ALA A 23 -11.07 25.68 21.38
C ALA A 23 -11.52 24.39 20.65
N LEU A 24 -12.82 24.23 20.38
CA LEU A 24 -13.35 23.09 19.63
C LEU A 24 -13.28 23.28 18.11
N LEU A 25 -13.28 24.54 17.64
CA LEU A 25 -13.17 24.87 16.20
C LEU A 25 -11.73 24.79 15.65
N SER A 26 -10.72 24.69 16.52
CA SER A 26 -9.31 24.58 16.14
C SER A 26 -8.83 23.13 15.96
N LEU A 27 -9.65 22.13 16.28
CA LEU A 27 -9.32 20.70 16.13
C LEU A 27 -9.72 20.11 14.76
N GLY A 28 -10.41 20.87 13.90
CA GLY A 28 -10.95 20.36 12.62
C GLY A 28 -10.01 20.45 11.41
N ASN A 29 -8.83 21.07 11.55
CA ASN A 29 -7.93 21.37 10.43
C ASN A 29 -6.58 20.65 10.49
N ALA A 30 -6.42 19.63 11.34
CA ALA A 30 -5.28 18.74 11.20
C ALA A 30 -5.44 18.02 9.84
N PRO A 31 -4.46 18.10 8.91
CA PRO A 31 -4.51 17.28 7.71
C PRO A 31 -4.64 15.84 8.18
N ALA A 32 -5.67 15.13 7.70
CA ALA A 32 -5.77 13.71 7.91
C ALA A 32 -4.47 13.11 7.38
N LEU A 33 -3.59 12.68 8.29
CA LEU A 33 -2.45 11.85 7.95
C LEU A 33 -3.08 10.59 7.38
N ALA A 34 -3.16 10.51 6.05
CA ALA A 34 -3.51 9.28 5.37
C ALA A 34 -2.59 8.23 5.96
N GLN A 35 -3.17 7.27 6.68
CA GLN A 35 -2.42 6.18 7.28
C GLN A 35 -1.72 5.49 6.11
N GLN A 36 -0.41 5.72 5.98
CA GLN A 36 0.36 5.14 4.89
C GLN A 36 0.24 3.62 5.09
N GLY A 37 -0.38 2.93 4.12
CA GLY A 37 -0.50 1.48 4.16
C GLY A 37 0.88 0.82 4.10
N PRO A 38 0.95 -0.51 4.31
CA PRO A 38 2.18 -1.27 4.16
C PRO A 38 2.93 -0.90 2.87
N GLY A 39 4.25 -0.78 2.96
CA GLY A 39 5.10 -0.52 1.81
C GLY A 39 5.00 0.88 1.22
N VAL A 40 4.36 1.85 1.88
CA VAL A 40 4.41 3.26 1.46
C VAL A 40 4.93 4.13 2.58
N THR A 41 5.86 5.02 2.26
CA THR A 41 6.32 6.08 3.15
C THR A 41 6.28 7.41 2.42
N ASP A 42 6.71 8.49 3.09
CA ASP A 42 6.82 9.80 2.45
C ASP A 42 7.88 9.84 1.32
N LYS A 43 8.78 8.84 1.28
CA LYS A 43 9.90 8.79 0.34
C LYS A 43 9.93 7.53 -0.53
N GLU A 44 9.18 6.50 -0.19
CA GLU A 44 9.30 5.18 -0.80
C GLU A 44 7.94 4.57 -1.13
N ILE A 45 7.89 3.86 -2.25
CA ILE A 45 6.86 2.88 -2.59
C ILE A 45 7.57 1.54 -2.77
N LYS A 46 7.32 0.60 -1.88
CA LYS A 46 7.91 -0.73 -1.88
C LYS A 46 6.96 -1.71 -2.55
N LEU A 47 7.43 -2.30 -3.65
CA LEU A 47 6.73 -3.33 -4.41
C LEU A 47 7.47 -4.66 -4.25
N GLY A 48 6.74 -5.76 -4.27
CA GLY A 48 7.29 -7.11 -4.30
C GLY A 48 7.08 -7.76 -5.66
N THR A 49 7.97 -8.66 -6.06
CA THR A 49 7.73 -9.56 -7.19
C THR A 49 8.48 -10.86 -6.97
N TRP A 50 8.01 -11.93 -7.62
CA TRP A 50 8.76 -13.16 -7.75
C TRP A 50 9.02 -13.45 -9.22
N ILE A 51 10.23 -13.92 -9.50
CA ILE A 51 10.70 -14.18 -10.86
C ILE A 51 11.50 -15.48 -10.81
N PRO A 52 11.38 -16.40 -11.78
CA PRO A 52 12.24 -17.57 -11.85
C PRO A 52 13.63 -17.13 -12.31
N LEU A 53 14.49 -16.79 -11.36
CA LEU A 53 15.87 -16.40 -11.62
C LEU A 53 16.78 -17.63 -11.72
N THR A 54 16.34 -18.75 -11.15
CA THR A 54 16.98 -20.06 -11.30
C THR A 54 16.02 -21.09 -11.89
N GLY A 55 16.52 -22.30 -12.18
CA GLY A 55 15.70 -23.38 -12.72
C GLY A 55 15.40 -23.24 -14.22
N PRO A 56 14.43 -24.01 -14.74
CA PRO A 56 14.24 -24.20 -16.18
C PRO A 56 13.78 -22.93 -16.93
N PHE A 57 13.23 -21.94 -16.23
CA PHE A 57 12.77 -20.68 -16.81
C PHE A 57 13.71 -19.50 -16.57
N ALA A 58 14.90 -19.72 -15.99
CA ALA A 58 15.89 -18.67 -15.73
C ALA A 58 16.27 -17.86 -16.98
N ALA A 59 16.36 -18.52 -18.14
CA ALA A 59 16.64 -17.86 -19.42
C ALA A 59 15.62 -16.78 -19.81
N TYR A 60 14.40 -16.88 -19.29
CA TYR A 60 13.34 -15.87 -19.45
C TYR A 60 13.27 -14.92 -18.25
N GLY A 61 13.44 -15.42 -17.03
CA GLY A 61 13.33 -14.60 -15.81
C GLY A 61 14.46 -13.59 -15.64
N VAL A 62 15.70 -13.93 -15.99
CA VAL A 62 16.85 -13.01 -15.90
C VAL A 62 16.67 -11.76 -16.79
N PRO A 63 16.37 -11.86 -18.11
CA PRO A 63 16.12 -10.67 -18.91
C PRO A 63 14.83 -9.94 -18.49
N TYR A 64 13.81 -10.65 -18.01
CA TYR A 64 12.61 -10.03 -17.46
C TYR A 64 12.93 -9.12 -16.26
N ARG A 65 13.72 -9.63 -15.30
CA ARG A 65 14.21 -8.85 -14.15
C ARG A 65 15.00 -7.63 -14.59
N ALA A 66 15.91 -7.79 -15.55
CA ALA A 66 16.72 -6.67 -16.06
C ALA A 66 15.84 -5.56 -16.67
N GLY A 67 14.77 -5.92 -17.39
CA GLY A 67 13.81 -4.96 -17.93
C GLY A 67 13.04 -4.19 -16.84
N LEU A 68 12.59 -4.90 -15.79
CA LEU A 68 11.93 -4.26 -14.64
C LEU A 68 12.86 -3.28 -13.94
N ASP A 69 14.11 -3.67 -13.71
CA ASP A 69 15.11 -2.80 -13.08
C ASP A 69 15.40 -1.57 -13.92
N ALA A 70 15.59 -1.73 -15.24
CA ALA A 70 15.80 -0.61 -16.14
C ALA A 70 14.64 0.40 -16.09
N TYR A 71 13.40 -0.10 -16.10
CA TYR A 71 12.21 0.77 -16.04
C TYR A 71 12.09 1.49 -14.70
N ILE A 72 12.25 0.77 -13.58
CA ILE A 72 12.15 1.34 -12.24
C ILE A 72 13.24 2.38 -12.00
N ASN A 73 14.47 2.11 -12.44
CA ASN A 73 15.56 3.05 -12.36
C ASN A 73 15.25 4.32 -13.16
N MET A 74 14.77 4.17 -14.41
CA MET A 74 14.35 5.33 -15.21
C MET A 74 13.24 6.16 -14.51
N VAL A 75 12.23 5.51 -13.92
CA VAL A 75 11.16 6.22 -13.19
C VAL A 75 11.71 6.94 -11.98
N ASN A 76 12.59 6.28 -11.21
CA ASN A 76 13.25 6.86 -10.07
C ASN A 76 14.12 8.05 -10.46
N ASP A 77 14.93 7.94 -11.51
CA ASP A 77 15.79 9.02 -12.01
C ASP A 77 14.98 10.26 -12.42
N LYS A 78 13.75 10.07 -12.90
CA LYS A 78 12.79 11.15 -13.21
C LYS A 78 12.08 11.74 -11.99
N GLY A 79 12.53 11.42 -10.78
CA GLY A 79 11.96 11.95 -9.53
C GLY A 79 10.95 11.01 -8.86
N GLY A 80 10.71 9.82 -9.40
CA GLY A 80 9.79 8.83 -8.84
C GLY A 80 8.32 9.21 -8.99
N ILE A 81 7.45 8.56 -8.21
CA ILE A 81 5.99 8.78 -8.25
C ILE A 81 5.60 9.73 -7.12
N LYS A 82 5.13 10.94 -7.46
CA LYS A 82 4.78 11.98 -6.48
C LYS A 82 5.91 12.21 -5.45
N GLY A 83 7.16 12.22 -5.92
CA GLY A 83 8.37 12.41 -5.11
C GLY A 83 8.85 11.16 -4.34
N ARG A 84 8.18 10.01 -4.48
CA ARG A 84 8.55 8.75 -3.83
C ARG A 84 9.31 7.86 -4.80
N LYS A 85 10.43 7.29 -4.35
CA LYS A 85 11.20 6.29 -5.11
C LYS A 85 10.54 4.93 -4.99
N ILE A 86 10.60 4.16 -6.07
CA ILE A 86 10.12 2.79 -6.09
C ILE A 86 11.28 1.87 -5.68
N THR A 87 11.03 1.00 -4.71
CA THR A 87 11.90 -0.13 -4.37
C THR A 87 11.20 -1.41 -4.80
N LEU A 88 11.88 -2.25 -5.58
CA LEU A 88 11.36 -3.56 -5.98
C LEU A 88 12.12 -4.67 -5.27
N VAL A 89 11.42 -5.38 -4.37
CA VAL A 89 11.92 -6.57 -3.69
C VAL A 89 11.64 -7.78 -4.58
N VAL A 90 12.67 -8.57 -4.88
CA VAL A 90 12.55 -9.72 -5.79
C VAL A 90 12.90 -11.01 -5.10
N GLU A 91 12.00 -11.98 -5.23
CA GLU A 91 12.21 -13.34 -4.80
C GLU A 91 12.41 -14.29 -5.98
N ASP A 92 13.39 -15.18 -5.87
CA ASP A 92 13.53 -16.28 -6.83
C ASP A 92 12.57 -17.42 -6.46
N ASN A 93 11.62 -17.71 -7.36
CA ASN A 93 10.71 -18.84 -7.19
C ASN A 93 11.14 -20.12 -7.94
N ALA A 94 12.19 -20.05 -8.77
CA ALA A 94 12.65 -21.14 -9.65
C ALA A 94 11.56 -21.84 -10.47
N TYR A 95 10.46 -21.14 -10.77
CA TYR A 95 9.28 -21.70 -11.42
C TYR A 95 8.65 -22.88 -10.66
N ASN A 96 8.76 -22.87 -9.33
CA ASN A 96 8.22 -23.88 -8.44
C ASN A 96 7.05 -23.32 -7.59
N PRO A 97 5.87 -23.97 -7.57
CA PRO A 97 4.70 -23.46 -6.83
C PRO A 97 4.93 -23.26 -5.34
N GLN A 98 5.61 -24.19 -4.67
CA GLN A 98 5.87 -24.11 -3.22
C GLN A 98 6.80 -22.94 -2.89
N ARG A 99 7.84 -22.72 -3.69
CA ARG A 99 8.72 -21.56 -3.57
C ARG A 99 7.98 -20.25 -3.84
N THR A 100 7.04 -20.23 -4.78
CA THR A 100 6.21 -19.03 -5.01
C THR A 100 5.36 -18.70 -3.78
N VAL A 101 4.77 -19.69 -3.09
CA VAL A 101 3.98 -19.44 -1.87
C VAL A 101 4.87 -18.87 -0.76
N ALA A 102 6.08 -19.43 -0.60
CA ALA A 102 7.06 -18.93 0.35
C ALA A 102 7.50 -17.49 0.01
N ALA A 103 7.75 -17.20 -1.27
CA ALA A 103 8.08 -15.87 -1.77
C ALA A 103 6.95 -14.86 -1.48
N ALA A 104 5.69 -15.21 -1.77
CA ALA A 104 4.56 -14.34 -1.47
C ALA A 104 4.43 -14.05 0.03
N ARG A 105 4.52 -15.07 0.90
CA ARG A 105 4.49 -14.86 2.36
C ARG A 105 5.62 -13.97 2.85
N LYS A 106 6.83 -14.12 2.29
CA LYS A 106 8.00 -13.31 2.60
C LYS A 106 7.77 -11.84 2.21
N LEU A 107 7.35 -11.60 0.97
CA LEU A 107 7.05 -10.27 0.45
C LEU A 107 5.94 -9.57 1.24
N ILE A 108 4.88 -10.30 1.58
CA ILE A 108 3.71 -9.76 2.28
C ILE A 108 3.99 -9.55 3.76
N SER A 109 4.37 -10.61 4.48
CA SER A 109 4.40 -10.59 5.94
C SER A 109 5.69 -10.05 6.52
N ARG A 110 6.81 -10.16 5.79
CA ARG A 110 8.12 -9.72 6.30
C ARG A 110 8.59 -8.44 5.62
N ASP A 111 8.53 -8.40 4.29
CA ASP A 111 9.01 -7.24 3.56
C ASP A 111 7.95 -6.12 3.48
N GLU A 112 6.70 -6.44 3.86
CA GLU A 112 5.54 -5.53 3.98
C GLU A 112 5.40 -4.65 2.74
N VAL A 113 5.33 -5.28 1.58
CA VAL A 113 5.18 -4.58 0.30
C VAL A 113 3.77 -4.04 0.12
N LEU A 114 3.64 -2.92 -0.58
CA LEU A 114 2.35 -2.33 -0.96
C LEU A 114 1.56 -3.27 -1.86
N ALA A 115 2.25 -3.89 -2.82
CA ALA A 115 1.65 -4.72 -3.85
C ALA A 115 2.66 -5.73 -4.37
N ILE A 116 2.14 -6.84 -4.88
CA ILE A 116 2.89 -7.74 -5.75
C ILE A 116 2.75 -7.21 -7.19
N ALA A 117 3.83 -6.73 -7.77
CA ALA A 117 3.84 -6.12 -9.09
C ALA A 117 4.59 -7.01 -10.08
N MET A 118 3.95 -7.30 -11.21
CA MET A 118 4.57 -7.97 -12.35
C MET A 118 5.25 -9.30 -11.97
N PRO A 119 4.60 -10.19 -11.19
CA PRO A 119 5.17 -11.49 -10.90
C PRO A 119 5.23 -12.35 -12.17
N PHE A 120 6.28 -13.17 -12.28
CA PHE A 120 6.45 -14.11 -13.38
C PHE A 120 6.14 -15.53 -12.90
N GLY A 121 5.23 -16.20 -13.62
CA GLY A 121 5.04 -17.64 -13.57
C GLY A 121 3.60 -18.05 -13.32
N ASN A 122 3.34 -19.33 -13.60
CA ASN A 122 2.03 -19.94 -13.44
C ASN A 122 1.94 -20.66 -12.11
N VAL A 123 1.23 -20.06 -11.18
CA VAL A 123 0.73 -20.74 -9.98
C VAL A 123 -0.79 -20.72 -10.05
N SER A 124 -1.44 -21.87 -9.84
CA SER A 124 -2.91 -21.93 -9.80
C SER A 124 -3.42 -20.90 -8.79
N ALA A 125 -4.38 -20.07 -9.20
CA ALA A 125 -4.97 -19.04 -8.34
C ALA A 125 -5.47 -19.64 -7.01
N SER A 126 -5.98 -20.87 -7.04
CA SER A 126 -6.44 -21.61 -5.85
C SER A 126 -5.38 -21.78 -4.75
N ALA A 127 -4.08 -21.79 -5.08
CA ALA A 127 -3.01 -21.86 -4.07
C ALA A 127 -2.67 -20.48 -3.46
N PHE A 128 -3.09 -19.40 -4.11
CA PHE A 128 -2.77 -18.01 -3.77
C PHE A 128 -3.95 -17.20 -3.28
N ASP A 129 -5.19 -17.63 -3.53
CA ASP A 129 -6.39 -16.97 -3.03
C ASP A 129 -6.29 -16.74 -1.53
N TYR A 130 -5.90 -17.75 -0.75
CA TYR A 130 -5.71 -17.61 0.70
C TYR A 130 -4.62 -16.58 1.05
N VAL A 131 -3.51 -16.56 0.31
CA VAL A 131 -2.36 -15.68 0.61
C VAL A 131 -2.66 -14.23 0.24
N LEU A 132 -3.37 -13.97 -0.86
CA LEU A 132 -3.64 -12.63 -1.37
C LEU A 132 -4.95 -12.04 -0.81
N SER A 133 -6.02 -12.85 -0.69
CA SER A 133 -7.31 -12.38 -0.16
C SER A 133 -7.27 -12.07 1.33
N GLU A 134 -6.57 -12.88 2.14
CA GLU A 134 -6.44 -12.60 3.57
C GLU A 134 -5.48 -11.44 3.85
N ALA A 135 -4.37 -11.36 3.10
CA ALA A 135 -3.36 -10.33 3.31
C ALA A 135 -3.80 -8.94 2.84
N LYS A 136 -4.85 -8.84 2.01
CA LYS A 136 -5.30 -7.58 1.39
C LYS A 136 -4.20 -6.85 0.62
N VAL A 137 -3.23 -7.60 0.09
CA VAL A 137 -2.15 -7.06 -0.75
C VAL A 137 -2.52 -7.27 -2.22
N PRO A 138 -2.70 -6.19 -3.00
CA PRO A 138 -3.06 -6.33 -4.41
C PRO A 138 -1.93 -6.93 -5.23
N MET A 139 -2.30 -7.73 -6.22
CA MET A 139 -1.40 -8.24 -7.24
C MET A 139 -1.72 -7.56 -8.58
N VAL A 140 -0.69 -7.08 -9.29
CA VAL A 140 -0.86 -6.26 -10.49
C VAL A 140 -0.05 -6.80 -11.65
N ASN A 141 -0.70 -6.93 -12.82
CA ASN A 141 -0.09 -7.32 -14.10
C ASN A 141 0.75 -8.60 -14.05
N PRO A 142 0.18 -9.73 -13.61
CA PRO A 142 0.89 -10.99 -13.56
C PRO A 142 1.25 -11.53 -14.94
N TRP A 143 2.47 -12.02 -15.11
CA TRP A 143 2.89 -12.71 -16.32
C TRP A 143 2.70 -14.22 -16.15
N GLY A 144 1.52 -14.69 -16.54
CA GLY A 144 1.09 -16.08 -16.48
C GLY A 144 -0.15 -16.32 -17.36
N SER A 145 -0.42 -17.58 -17.69
CA SER A 145 -1.46 -18.04 -18.60
C SER A 145 -2.73 -18.54 -17.90
N SER A 146 -2.89 -18.34 -16.59
CA SER A 146 -4.10 -18.73 -15.85
C SER A 146 -5.13 -17.59 -15.84
N LEU A 147 -6.33 -17.91 -16.35
CA LEU A 147 -7.45 -16.97 -16.44
C LEU A 147 -7.97 -16.54 -15.06
N ASP A 148 -7.87 -17.44 -14.08
CA ASP A 148 -8.37 -17.30 -12.71
C ASP A 148 -7.78 -16.09 -11.93
N TRP A 149 -6.77 -15.40 -12.48
CA TRP A 149 -6.15 -14.23 -11.84
C TRP A 149 -6.89 -12.92 -12.15
N TYR A 150 -7.82 -12.95 -13.11
CA TYR A 150 -8.52 -11.78 -13.64
C TYR A 150 -10.03 -11.77 -13.33
N THR A 151 -10.56 -12.80 -12.68
CA THR A 151 -11.98 -12.97 -12.33
C THR A 151 -12.14 -13.05 -10.82
#